data_AF-A0A849FV17-F1
#
_entry.id   AF-A0A849FV17-F1
#
_cell.length_a   1.000
_cell.length_b   1.000
_cell.length_c   1.000
_cell.angle_alpha   90.00
_cell.angle_beta   90.00
_cell.angle_gamma   90.00
#
_symmetry.space_group_name_H-M   'P 1'
#
loop_
_entity.id
_entity.type
_entity.pdbx_description
1 polymer ?
#
loop_
_entity_poly.entity_id
_entity_poly.type
_entity_poly.pdbx_seq_one_letter_code
_entity_poly.pdbx_strand_id
1 'polypeptide(L)'
;MRLTEITYDTAPPIDGYGPGFFRIGGEVQEGAVLLLPGSLLPWAGYAEPEPLIGAVGEIDVLFFGTGADIAHIPSGLRSTFEDAGLGLELMATPT
;
A
#
# COMPACT_ATOMS: atom_id res chain seq x y z
N MET A 1 28.91 15.36 11.73
CA MET A 1 27.62 14.79 11.29
C MET A 1 27.74 14.53 9.79
N ARG A 2 27.47 13.29 9.32
CA ARG A 2 27.51 12.94 7.89
C ARG A 2 26.07 12.90 7.40
N LEU A 3 25.71 13.78 6.48
CA LEU A 3 24.41 13.80 5.82
C LEU A 3 24.54 13.03 4.49
N THR A 4 23.60 12.13 4.22
CA THR A 4 23.49 11.44 2.93
C THR A 4 22.14 11.79 2.35
N GLU A 5 22.14 12.39 1.17
CA GLU A 5 20.93 12.71 0.42
C GLU A 5 20.38 11.45 -0.23
N ILE A 6 19.06 11.30 -0.23
CA ILE A 6 18.35 10.16 -0.83
C ILE A 6 17.47 10.69 -1.95
N THR A 7 17.55 10.06 -3.12
CA THR A 7 16.63 10.26 -4.24
C THR A 7 15.62 9.12 -4.29
N TYR A 8 14.37 9.44 -4.64
CA TYR A 8 13.24 8.50 -4.65
C TYR A 8 12.89 8.12 -6.09
N ASP A 9 13.70 7.25 -6.69
CA ASP A 9 13.65 7.00 -8.14
C ASP A 9 12.54 6.01 -8.55
N THR A 10 12.06 5.19 -7.61
CA THR A 10 11.15 4.05 -7.87
C THR A 10 9.73 4.27 -7.37
N ALA A 11 9.55 5.04 -6.30
CA ALA A 11 8.24 5.42 -5.76
C ALA A 11 8.40 6.69 -4.91
N PRO A 12 7.43 7.63 -4.96
CA PRO A 12 7.46 8.82 -4.14
C PRO A 12 7.37 8.46 -2.63
N PRO A 13 8.00 9.26 -1.75
CA PRO A 13 7.97 9.00 -0.31
C PRO A 13 6.57 9.24 0.26
N ILE A 14 6.21 8.49 1.30
CA ILE A 14 5.07 8.80 2.15
C ILE A 14 5.55 9.80 3.21
N ASP A 15 5.13 11.06 3.09
CA ASP A 15 5.51 12.13 4.01
C ASP A 15 4.69 12.09 5.31
N GLY A 16 3.50 11.50 5.25
CA GLY A 16 2.62 11.31 6.40
C GLY A 16 1.25 10.79 5.99
N TYR A 17 0.46 10.36 6.95
CA TYR A 17 -0.91 9.86 6.75
C TYR A 17 -1.76 10.15 7.99
N GLY A 18 -3.07 10.09 7.81
CA GLY A 18 -4.06 10.28 8.88
C GLY A 18 -5.47 9.92 8.40
N PRO A 19 -6.52 10.32 9.13
CA PRO A 19 -7.88 9.92 8.82
C PRO A 19 -8.29 10.36 7.40
N GLY A 20 -8.43 9.38 6.51
CA GLY A 20 -8.92 9.57 5.15
C GLY A 20 -7.93 10.15 4.15
N PHE A 21 -6.64 10.29 4.48
CA PHE A 21 -5.65 10.78 3.53
C PHE A 21 -4.24 10.24 3.73
N PHE A 22 -3.46 10.31 2.65
CA PHE A 22 -2.01 10.16 2.63
C PHE A 22 -1.38 11.42 2.03
N ARG A 23 -0.22 11.83 2.52
CA ARG A 23 0.65 12.80 1.84
C ARG A 23 1.81 12.05 1.23
N ILE A 24 1.93 12.11 -0.09
CA ILE A 24 2.89 11.33 -0.88
C ILE A 24 3.58 12.28 -1.85
N GLY A 25 4.91 12.40 -1.76
CA GLY A 25 5.69 13.30 -2.61
C GLY A 25 5.27 14.77 -2.52
N GLY A 26 4.78 15.22 -1.37
CA GLY A 26 4.26 16.56 -1.12
C GLY A 26 2.79 16.77 -1.47
N GLU A 27 2.13 15.80 -2.11
CA GLU A 27 0.73 15.90 -2.55
C GLU A 27 -0.21 15.12 -1.63
N VAL A 28 -1.42 15.65 -1.41
CA VAL A 28 -2.46 14.97 -0.62
C VAL A 28 -3.27 14.05 -1.53
N GLN A 29 -3.32 12.79 -1.16
CA GLN A 29 -4.16 11.76 -1.76
C GLN A 29 -5.29 11.43 -0.78
N GLU A 30 -6.53 11.69 -1.18
CA GLU A 30 -7.72 11.40 -0.36
C GLU A 30 -8.19 9.96 -0.58
N GLY A 31 -8.61 9.30 0.49
CA GLY A 31 -9.12 7.93 0.46
C GLY A 31 -8.04 6.87 0.37
N ALA A 32 -8.44 5.69 -0.10
CA ALA A 32 -7.57 4.53 -0.22
C ALA A 32 -6.71 4.65 -1.48
N VAL A 33 -5.43 4.29 -1.36
CA VAL A 33 -4.45 4.36 -2.46
C VAL A 33 -3.67 3.06 -2.57
N LEU A 34 -3.23 2.76 -3.78
CA LEU A 34 -2.20 1.77 -4.08
C LEU A 34 -0.91 2.50 -4.40
N LEU A 35 0.12 2.26 -3.60
CA LEU A 35 1.48 2.66 -3.88
C LEU A 35 2.29 1.40 -4.19
N LEU A 36 2.59 1.20 -5.47
CA LEU A 36 3.33 0.06 -6.00
C LEU A 36 4.61 0.58 -6.69
N PRO A 37 5.59 -0.29 -7.01
CA PRO A 37 6.73 0.11 -7.82
C PRO A 37 6.27 0.86 -9.09
N GLY A 38 6.73 2.10 -9.25
CA GLY A 38 6.42 2.95 -10.40
C GLY A 38 4.97 3.44 -10.55
N SER A 39 4.07 3.16 -9.59
CA SER A 39 2.67 3.60 -9.70
C SER A 39 2.05 4.03 -8.37
N LEU A 40 1.26 5.11 -8.46
CA LEU A 40 0.40 5.62 -7.40
C LEU A 40 -1.01 5.80 -7.99
N LEU A 41 -1.97 5.04 -7.49
CA LEU A 41 -3.33 5.01 -8.04
C LEU A 41 -4.37 5.01 -6.90
N PRO A 42 -5.58 5.56 -7.11
CA PRO A 42 -6.70 5.34 -6.21
C PRO A 42 -7.02 3.85 -6.10
N TRP A 43 -7.35 3.38 -4.90
CA TRP A 43 -7.76 2.00 -4.68
C TRP A 43 -9.27 1.91 -4.45
N ALA A 44 -9.96 1.14 -5.29
CA ALA A 44 -11.42 0.93 -5.18
C ALA A 44 -11.82 -0.03 -4.03
N GLY A 45 -10.85 -0.59 -3.32
CA GLY A 45 -11.07 -1.52 -2.20
C GLY A 45 -11.08 -2.98 -2.65
N TYR A 46 -11.65 -3.85 -1.81
CA TYR A 46 -11.55 -5.31 -1.94
C TYR A 46 -12.22 -5.91 -3.20
N ALA A 47 -13.08 -5.15 -3.88
CA ALA A 47 -13.78 -5.63 -5.07
C ALA A 47 -12.90 -5.69 -6.31
N GLU A 48 -11.77 -4.97 -6.33
CA GLU A 48 -10.86 -4.87 -7.48
C GLU A 48 -9.42 -5.25 -7.06
N PRO A 49 -9.12 -6.54 -6.86
CA PRO A 49 -7.80 -7.00 -6.45
C PRO A 49 -6.77 -7.08 -7.60
N GLU A 50 -7.19 -6.90 -8.84
CA GLU A 50 -6.39 -7.12 -10.05
C GLU A 50 -5.05 -6.34 -10.04
N PRO A 51 -5.01 -5.04 -9.64
CA PRO A 51 -3.74 -4.31 -9.59
C PRO A 51 -2.74 -4.91 -8.58
N LEU A 52 -3.24 -5.47 -7.48
CA LEU A 52 -2.41 -6.11 -6.45
C LEU A 52 -1.88 -7.46 -6.91
N ILE A 53 -2.71 -8.25 -7.62
CA ILE A 53 -2.30 -9.53 -8.20
C ILE A 53 -1.25 -9.30 -9.30
N GLY A 54 -1.42 -8.25 -10.11
CA GLY A 54 -0.44 -7.89 -11.14
C GLY A 54 0.96 -7.58 -10.58
N ALA A 55 1.03 -7.08 -9.34
CA ALA A 55 2.27 -6.71 -8.68
C ALA A 55 3.01 -7.88 -8.00
N VAL A 56 2.41 -9.08 -7.88
CA VAL A 56 3.01 -10.24 -7.19
C VAL A 56 4.42 -10.59 -7.70
N GLY A 57 4.71 -10.35 -8.98
CA GLY A 57 6.04 -10.58 -9.55
C GLY A 57 7.09 -9.50 -9.24
N GLU A 58 6.67 -8.39 -8.64
CA GLU A 58 7.50 -7.20 -8.41
C GLU A 58 7.74 -6.92 -6.92
N ILE A 59 6.93 -7.49 -6.02
CA ILE A 59 7.01 -7.27 -4.57
C ILE A 59 6.94 -8.58 -3.79
N ASP A 60 7.71 -8.69 -2.72
CA ASP A 60 7.68 -9.85 -1.81
C ASP A 60 6.63 -9.71 -0.70
N VAL A 61 6.38 -8.47 -0.24
CA VAL A 61 5.50 -8.15 0.87
C VAL A 61 4.63 -6.94 0.53
N LEU A 62 3.33 -7.08 0.76
CA LEU A 62 2.34 -6.01 0.66
C LEU A 62 1.88 -5.59 2.06
N PHE A 63 2.14 -4.33 2.40
CA PHE A 63 1.58 -3.68 3.58
C PHE A 63 0.17 -3.23 3.28
N PHE A 64 -0.78 -3.74 4.05
CA PHE A 64 -2.21 -3.56 3.79
C PHE A 64 -2.87 -2.79 4.93
N GLY A 65 -3.15 -1.52 4.67
CA GLY A 65 -3.87 -0.65 5.60
C GLY A 65 -5.36 -0.99 5.65
N THR A 66 -5.86 -1.46 6.79
CA THR A 66 -7.29 -1.80 6.99
C THR A 66 -8.11 -0.66 7.59
N GLY A 67 -7.57 0.56 7.58
CA GLY A 67 -8.19 1.74 8.20
C GLY A 67 -7.78 1.89 9.67
N ALA A 68 -8.68 2.42 10.51
CA ALA A 68 -8.34 2.82 11.88
C ALA A 68 -7.85 1.66 12.77
N ASP A 69 -8.31 0.43 12.49
CA ASP A 69 -8.00 -0.77 13.25
C ASP A 69 -7.45 -1.86 12.34
N ILE A 70 -6.63 -2.75 12.91
CA ILE A 70 -6.23 -3.99 12.24
C ILE A 70 -7.48 -4.86 12.08
N ALA A 71 -7.81 -5.22 10.84
CA ALA A 71 -8.97 -6.04 10.53
C ALA A 71 -8.61 -7.21 9.62
N HIS A 72 -9.47 -8.23 9.60
CA HIS A 72 -9.37 -9.30 8.62
C HIS A 72 -9.86 -8.83 7.25
N ILE A 73 -9.08 -9.12 6.21
CA ILE A 73 -9.54 -8.98 4.82
C ILE A 73 -10.39 -10.21 4.43
N PRO A 74 -11.20 -10.13 3.34
CA PRO A 74 -11.96 -11.28 2.86
C PRO A 74 -11.07 -12.52 2.65
N SER A 75 -11.51 -13.68 3.16
CA SER A 75 -10.69 -14.90 3.17
C SER A 75 -10.28 -15.35 1.76
N GLY A 76 -11.16 -15.24 0.77
CA GLY A 76 -10.83 -15.58 -0.62
C GLY A 76 -9.74 -14.69 -1.21
N LEU A 77 -9.72 -13.41 -0.84
CA LEU A 77 -8.68 -12.47 -1.26
C LEU A 77 -7.33 -12.80 -0.60
N ARG A 78 -7.36 -13.10 0.70
CA ARG A 78 -6.19 -13.56 1.45
C ARG A 78 -5.58 -14.80 0.81
N SER A 79 -6.39 -15.84 0.57
CA SER A 79 -5.92 -17.08 -0.05
C SER A 79 -5.33 -16.82 -1.44
N THR A 80 -5.95 -15.93 -2.23
CA THR A 80 -5.44 -15.56 -3.56
C THR A 80 -4.02 -14.99 -3.50
N PHE A 81 -3.74 -14.10 -2.54
CA PHE A 81 -2.40 -13.53 -2.37
C PHE A 81 -1.40 -14.57 -1.83
N GLU A 82 -1.79 -15.36 -0.83
CA GLU A 82 -0.94 -16.41 -0.26
C GLU A 82 -0.58 -17.48 -1.32
N ASP A 83 -1.53 -17.92 -2.13
CA ASP A 83 -1.32 -18.88 -3.22
C ASP A 83 -0.43 -18.32 -4.33
N ALA A 84 -0.45 -17.00 -4.53
CA ALA A 84 0.44 -16.30 -5.44
C ALA A 84 1.86 -16.10 -4.87
N GLY A 85 2.09 -16.45 -3.60
CA GLY A 85 3.37 -16.30 -2.91
C GLY A 85 3.62 -14.90 -2.34
N LEU A 86 2.60 -14.04 -2.31
CA LEU A 86 2.70 -12.67 -1.80
C LEU A 86 2.53 -12.65 -0.27
N GLY A 87 3.54 -12.13 0.44
CA GLY A 87 3.43 -11.87 1.87
C GLY A 87 2.46 -10.72 2.15
N LEU A 88 1.54 -10.90 3.09
CA LEU A 88 0.61 -9.85 3.52
C LEU A 88 0.92 -9.43 4.96
N GLU A 89 1.13 -8.13 5.16
CA GLU A 89 1.17 -7.53 6.49
C GLU A 89 -0.06 -6.65 6.69
N LEU A 90 -1.02 -7.13 7.49
CA LEU A 90 -2.23 -6.38 7.81
C LEU A 90 -1.94 -5.39 8.93
N MET A 91 -2.20 -4.11 8.69
CA MET A 91 -1.93 -3.06 9.65
C MET A 91 -3.07 -2.05 9.73
N ALA A 92 -3.22 -1.42 10.89
CA ALA A 92 -3.99 -0.19 10.97
C ALA A 92 -3.25 0.90 10.18
N THR A 93 -4.00 1.77 9.53
CA THR A 93 -3.56 3.11 9.13
C THR A 93 -3.91 4.04 10.29
N PRO A 94 -2.94 4.43 11.12
CA PRO A 94 -3.18 5.26 12.29
C PRO A 94 -4.06 6.47 11.98
N THR A 95 -4.97 6.72 12.91
CA THR A 95 -5.82 7.93 12.95
C THR A 95 -5.13 9.07 13.67
#